data_AF-A0A4S2G3M9-F1
#
_entry.id   AF-A0A4S2G3M9-F1
#
_cell.length_a   1.000
_cell.length_b   1.000
_cell.length_c   1.000
_cell.angle_alpha   90.00
_cell.angle_beta   90.00
_cell.angle_gamma   90.00
#
_symmetry.space_group_name_H-M   'P 1'
#
loop_
_entity.id
_entity.type
_entity.pdbx_description
1 polymer ?
#
loop_
_entity_poly.entity_id
_entity_poly.type
_entity_poly.pdbx_seq_one_letter_code
_entity_poly.pdbx_strand_id
1 'polypeptide(L)'
;MHPDVDKQKCNSCGSCALQCPTGAIDMQNTKLTDGKKCMMCCRCINVCPSDARHLGGLLYKVAGWKFVKDNSRRLEPEWFV
;
A
#
# COMPACT_ATOMS: atom_id res chain seq x y z
N MET A 1 4.82 9.21 -3.33
CA MET A 1 5.00 7.75 -3.18
C MET A 1 3.61 7.14 -3.04
N HIS A 2 3.32 6.01 -3.69
CA HIS A 2 2.08 5.23 -3.50
C HIS A 2 2.41 3.74 -3.64
N PRO A 3 1.54 2.81 -3.23
CA PRO A 3 1.75 1.39 -3.46
C PRO A 3 1.85 1.07 -4.96
N ASP A 4 2.80 0.22 -5.32
CA ASP A 4 2.97 -0.31 -6.66
C ASP A 4 2.00 -1.47 -6.91
N VAL A 5 1.75 -1.78 -8.19
CA VAL A 5 0.93 -2.91 -8.62
C VAL A 5 1.78 -3.88 -9.45
N ASP A 6 1.81 -5.14 -9.03
CA ASP A 6 2.25 -6.25 -9.87
C ASP A 6 1.17 -6.53 -10.93
N LYS A 7 1.49 -6.18 -12.18
CA LYS A 7 0.56 -6.28 -13.30
C LYS A 7 0.22 -7.74 -13.67
N GLN A 8 1.06 -8.71 -13.28
CA GLN A 8 0.87 -10.13 -13.55
C GLN A 8 -0.07 -10.78 -12.51
N LYS A 9 0.05 -10.39 -11.24
CA LYS A 9 -0.84 -10.86 -10.17
C LYS A 9 -2.21 -10.17 -10.15
N CYS A 10 -2.30 -8.95 -10.69
CA CYS A 10 -3.54 -8.18 -10.67
C CYS A 10 -4.55 -8.73 -11.69
N ASN A 11 -5.65 -9.29 -11.18
CA ASN A 11 -6.78 -9.81 -11.96
C ASN A 11 -7.92 -8.81 -12.17
N SER A 12 -7.70 -7.52 -11.86
CA SER A 12 -8.68 -6.45 -11.99
C SER A 12 -9.99 -6.62 -11.21
N CYS A 13 -9.97 -7.32 -10.07
CA CYS A 13 -11.18 -7.55 -9.25
C CYS A 13 -11.83 -6.30 -8.61
N GLY A 14 -11.21 -5.12 -8.68
CA GLY A 14 -11.82 -3.86 -8.18
C GLY A 14 -11.84 -3.65 -6.66
N SER A 15 -11.52 -4.66 -5.85
CA SER A 15 -11.60 -4.57 -4.37
C SER A 15 -10.80 -3.40 -3.78
N CYS A 16 -9.61 -3.14 -4.34
CA CYS A 16 -8.76 -2.02 -3.93
C CYS A 16 -9.35 -0.64 -4.27
N ALA A 17 -10.02 -0.50 -5.41
CA ALA A 17 -10.67 0.74 -5.83
C ALA A 17 -11.89 1.03 -4.97
N LEU A 18 -12.72 0.02 -4.72
CA LEU A 18 -13.91 0.12 -3.87
C LEU A 18 -13.60 0.56 -2.44
N GLN A 19 -12.47 0.10 -1.89
CA GLN A 19 -12.04 0.38 -0.52
C GLN A 19 -11.13 1.61 -0.40
N CYS A 20 -10.88 2.35 -1.50
CA CYS A 20 -10.00 3.51 -1.48
C CYS A 20 -10.75 4.74 -0.95
N PRO A 21 -10.41 5.27 0.24
CA PRO A 21 -11.16 6.38 0.84
C PRO A 21 -11.01 7.69 0.05
N THR A 22 -9.92 7.85 -0.71
CA THR A 22 -9.66 9.07 -1.48
C THR A 22 -9.99 8.91 -2.97
N GLY A 23 -10.50 7.74 -3.40
CA GLY A 23 -10.76 7.47 -4.81
C GLY A 23 -9.49 7.58 -5.70
N ALA A 24 -8.32 7.27 -5.15
CA ALA A 24 -7.05 7.36 -5.86
C ALA A 24 -6.84 6.21 -6.86
N ILE A 25 -7.64 5.16 -6.84
CA ILE A 25 -7.51 3.99 -7.73
C ILE A 25 -8.67 4.00 -8.70
N ASP A 26 -8.35 3.88 -9.99
CA ASP A 26 -9.33 3.84 -11.06
C ASP A 26 -10.12 2.52 -11.05
N MET A 27 -11.45 2.60 -11.13
CA MET A 27 -12.32 1.42 -11.09
C MET A 27 -12.33 0.65 -12.42
N GLN A 28 -12.21 1.37 -13.54
CA GLN A 28 -12.13 0.80 -14.88
C GLN A 28 -10.73 0.23 -15.16
N ASN A 29 -9.70 0.78 -14.53
CA ASN A 29 -8.32 0.32 -14.63
C ASN A 29 -7.63 0.28 -13.26
N THR A 30 -7.93 -0.77 -12.51
CA THR A 30 -7.42 -1.00 -11.15
C THR A 30 -5.90 -1.12 -11.02
N LYS A 31 -5.15 -1.14 -12.14
CA LYS A 31 -3.68 -1.11 -12.16
C LYS A 31 -3.12 0.31 -12.09
N LEU A 32 -3.95 1.34 -12.32
CA LEU A 32 -3.59 2.75 -12.23
C LEU A 32 -3.92 3.30 -10.83
N THR A 33 -3.00 4.10 -10.30
CA THR A 33 -3.18 4.80 -9.03
C THR A 33 -2.74 6.25 -9.22
N ASP A 34 -3.62 7.19 -8.89
CA ASP A 34 -3.31 8.61 -8.84
C ASP A 34 -2.49 8.91 -7.57
N GLY A 35 -1.18 9.06 -7.75
CA GLY A 35 -0.25 9.36 -6.68
C GLY A 35 -0.50 10.70 -5.97
N LYS A 36 -1.23 11.64 -6.58
CA LYS A 36 -1.57 12.93 -5.96
C LYS A 36 -2.74 12.80 -4.98
N LYS A 37 -3.65 11.87 -5.22
CA LYS A 37 -4.80 11.57 -4.34
C LYS A 37 -4.48 10.54 -3.26
N CYS A 38 -3.41 9.76 -3.43
CA CYS A 38 -3.08 8.70 -2.49
C CYS A 38 -2.52 9.27 -1.18
N MET A 39 -3.20 9.01 -0.06
CA MET A 39 -2.75 9.39 1.29
C MET A 39 -1.88 8.32 1.98
N MET A 40 -1.41 7.31 1.25
CA MET A 40 -0.59 6.20 1.77
C MET A 40 -1.22 5.44 2.97
N CYS A 41 -2.53 5.24 2.98
CA CYS A 41 -3.16 4.47 4.06
C CYS A 41 -2.93 2.95 3.98
N CYS A 42 -2.32 2.45 2.90
CA CYS A 42 -2.04 1.03 2.64
C CYS A 42 -3.27 0.09 2.64
N ARG A 43 -4.51 0.61 2.68
CA ARG A 43 -5.74 -0.20 2.64
C ARG A 43 -5.79 -1.09 1.40
N CYS A 44 -5.36 -0.58 0.25
CA CYS A 44 -5.36 -1.29 -1.02
C CYS A 44 -4.41 -2.51 -1.05
N ILE A 45 -3.36 -2.51 -0.22
CA ILE A 45 -2.46 -3.66 -0.03
C ILE A 45 -3.20 -4.71 0.79
N ASN A 46 -3.72 -4.32 1.96
CA ASN A 46 -4.38 -5.23 2.91
C ASN A 46 -5.61 -5.95 2.33
N VAL A 47 -6.38 -5.30 1.46
CA VAL A 47 -7.62 -5.89 0.89
C VAL A 47 -7.40 -6.61 -0.44
N CYS A 48 -6.18 -6.64 -0.99
CA CYS A 48 -5.94 -7.23 -2.30
C CYS A 48 -5.90 -8.76 -2.19
N PRO A 49 -6.86 -9.50 -2.76
CA PRO A 49 -6.92 -10.96 -2.60
C PRO A 49 -5.80 -11.69 -3.34
N SER A 50 -5.23 -11.08 -4.40
CA SER A 50 -4.14 -11.66 -5.17
C SER A 50 -2.76 -11.16 -4.75
N ASP A 51 -2.68 -10.40 -3.65
CA ASP A 51 -1.43 -9.80 -3.15
C ASP A 51 -0.64 -9.07 -4.26
N ALA A 52 -1.39 -8.40 -5.15
CA ALA A 52 -0.84 -7.70 -6.30
C ALA A 52 -0.39 -6.27 -5.98
N ARG A 53 -0.68 -5.76 -4.78
CA ARG A 53 -0.33 -4.39 -4.37
C ARG A 53 0.67 -4.46 -3.23
N HIS A 54 1.75 -3.70 -3.33
CA HIS A 54 2.79 -3.69 -2.29
C HIS A 54 3.50 -2.33 -2.20
N LEU A 55 4.12 -2.06 -1.05
CA LEU A 55 5.09 -0.97 -0.96
C LEU A 55 6.35 -1.38 -1.70
N GLY A 56 6.73 -0.59 -2.70
CA GLY A 56 7.83 -0.87 -3.61
C GLY A 56 8.65 0.37 -3.95
N GLY A 57 9.34 0.30 -5.08
CA GLY A 57 10.26 1.34 -5.53
C GLY A 57 11.61 1.34 -4.83
N LEU A 58 12.54 2.12 -5.39
CA LEU A 58 13.92 2.21 -4.93
C LEU A 58 14.00 2.65 -3.46
N LEU A 59 13.20 3.65 -3.07
CA LEU A 59 13.18 4.19 -1.71
C LEU A 59 12.81 3.14 -0.66
N TYR A 60 11.76 2.36 -0.91
CA TYR A 60 11.34 1.30 0.03
C TYR A 60 12.35 0.15 0.09
N LYS A 61 13.00 -0.19 -1.03
CA LYS A 61 14.07 -1.22 -1.03
C LYS A 61 15.25 -0.81 -0.15
N VAL A 62 15.61 0.47 -0.12
CA VAL A 62 16.71 0.99 0.71
C VAL A 62 16.32 1.08 2.18
N ALA A 63 15.10 1.52 2.49
CA ALA A 63 14.68 1.78 3.87
C ALA A 63 13.96 0.59 4.55
N GLY A 64 13.42 -0.35 3.76
CA GLY A 64 12.50 -1.39 4.23
C GLY A 64 13.11 -2.32 5.27
N TRP A 65 14.37 -2.70 5.12
CA TRP A 65 15.07 -3.56 6.09
C TRP A 65 15.16 -2.91 7.47
N LYS A 66 15.45 -1.61 7.54
CA LYS A 66 15.49 -0.85 8.80
C LYS A 66 14.10 -0.73 9.41
N PHE A 67 13.09 -0.43 8.58
CA PHE A 67 11.70 -0.36 9.03
C PHE A 67 11.27 -1.68 9.67
N VAL A 68 11.50 -2.81 8.99
CA VAL A 68 11.15 -4.15 9.50
C VAL A 68 11.94 -4.48 10.77
N LYS A 69 13.24 -4.19 10.80
CA LYS A 69 14.07 -4.43 11.99
C LYS A 69 13.53 -3.67 13.21
N ASP A 70 13.22 -2.39 13.04
CA ASP A 70 12.84 -1.50 14.14
C ASP A 70 11.35 -1.65 14.55
N ASN A 71 10.49 -2.16 13.66
CA ASN A 71 9.02 -2.20 13.85
C ASN A 71 8.41 -3.62 13.67
N SER A 72 9.22 -4.68 13.78
CA SER A 72 8.76 -6.07 13.64
C SER A 72 7.81 -6.54 14.76
N ARG A 73 7.81 -5.84 15.89
CA ARG A 73 6.91 -6.08 17.02
C ARG A 73 6.07 -4.84 17.30
N ARG A 74 4.92 -5.04 17.94
CA ARG A 74 4.12 -3.93 18.49
C ARG A 74 5.00 -3.13 19.47
N LEU A 75 5.09 -1.83 19.25
CA LEU A 75 5.72 -0.88 20.16
C LEU A 75 4.66 -0.36 21.11
N GLU A 76 4.90 -0.46 22.42
CA GLU A 76 4.05 0.15 23.43
C GLU A 76 4.40 1.64 23.53
N PRO A 77 3.42 2.52 23.83
CA PRO A 77 3.68 3.93 24.03
C PRO A 77 4.60 4.15 25.25
N GLU A 78 5.51 5.11 25.15
CA GLU A 78 6.22 5.64 26.29
C GLU A 78 5.34 6.70 26.96
N TRP A 79 5.14 6.56 28.27
CA TRP A 79 4.39 7.52 29.06
C TRP A 79 5.34 8.60 29.56
N PHE A 80 5.25 9.78 28.96
CA PHE A 80 5.96 10.97 29.44
C PHE A 80 5.08 11.62 30.52
N VAL A 81 5.32 11.25 31.78
CA VAL A 81 4.72 11.87 32.97
C VAL A 81 5.52 13.10 33.36
#